data_AF-A0A9X1R0P4-F1
#
_entry.id   AF-A0A9X1R0P4-F1
#
_cell.length_a   1.000
_cell.length_b   1.000
_cell.length_c   1.000
_cell.angle_alpha   90.00
_cell.angle_beta   90.00
_cell.angle_gamma   90.00
#
_symmetry.space_group_name_H-M   'P 1'
#
loop_
_entity.id
_entity.type
_entity.pdbx_description
1 polymer ?
#
loop_
_entity_poly.entity_id
_entity_poly.type
_entity_poly.pdbx_seq_one_letter_code
_entity_poly.pdbx_strand_id
1 'polypeptide(L)'
;MEFEKVLGERQTNALNLLVSDFEENLTKIYPNLTTEKGYRQYLTDLISDSTTDLGRFKFQSDKTNTEFHNSGLWNEIYTKDSVSGLQINGTGKYMQALYTVKDSDSLIKKYWEKREAAGMMQNELVVNGILSLNPDFNDYFHKRLVVLEFSY
;
A
#
# COMPACT_ATOMS: atom_id res chain seq x y z
N MET A 1 -1.01 -18.65 0.95
CA MET A 1 -1.71 -18.41 -0.34
C MET A 1 -0.70 -18.33 -1.48
N GLU A 2 -1.11 -18.35 -2.76
CA GLU A 2 -0.16 -18.27 -3.89
C GLU A 2 0.66 -16.97 -3.87
N PHE A 3 0.00 -15.85 -3.56
CA PHE A 3 0.64 -14.56 -3.31
C PHE A 3 1.84 -14.65 -2.35
N GLU A 4 1.66 -15.25 -1.18
CA GLU A 4 2.68 -15.33 -0.13
C GLU A 4 3.82 -16.30 -0.50
N LYS A 5 3.51 -17.35 -1.26
CA LYS A 5 4.54 -18.26 -1.79
C LYS A 5 5.48 -17.54 -2.75
N VAL A 6 4.93 -16.69 -3.63
CA VAL A 6 5.70 -15.90 -4.59
C VAL A 6 6.45 -14.77 -3.89
N LEU A 7 5.79 -14.03 -3.00
CA LEU A 7 6.39 -12.91 -2.28
C LEU A 7 7.52 -13.39 -1.33
N GLY A 8 7.32 -14.54 -0.69
CA GLY A 8 8.21 -15.10 0.31
C GLY A 8 7.76 -14.80 1.74
N GLU A 9 8.03 -15.73 2.66
CA GLU A 9 7.62 -15.63 4.06
C GLU A 9 8.21 -14.39 4.76
N ARG A 10 9.50 -14.11 4.54
CA ARG A 10 10.19 -12.97 5.15
C ARG A 10 9.55 -11.64 4.75
N GLN A 11 9.27 -11.46 3.46
CA GLN A 11 8.64 -10.27 2.89
C GLN A 11 7.16 -10.18 3.29
N THR A 12 6.45 -11.30 3.34
CA THR A 12 5.05 -11.36 3.80
C THR A 12 4.94 -10.90 5.25
N ASN A 13 5.84 -11.35 6.12
CA ASN A 13 5.86 -10.95 7.53
C ASN A 13 6.15 -9.45 7.70
N ALA A 14 7.06 -8.89 6.90
CA ALA A 14 7.31 -7.45 6.88
C ALA A 14 6.09 -6.65 6.41
N LEU A 15 5.36 -7.13 5.39
CA LEU A 15 4.12 -6.51 4.93
C LEU A 15 3.03 -6.57 6.01
N ASN A 16 2.92 -7.68 6.75
CA ASN A 16 1.98 -7.80 7.86
C ASN A 16 2.29 -6.78 8.96
N LEU A 17 3.56 -6.61 9.32
CA LEU A 17 3.98 -5.61 10.29
C LEU A 17 3.66 -4.18 9.82
N LEU A 18 3.89 -3.90 8.53
CA LEU A 18 3.61 -2.61 7.92
C LEU A 18 2.10 -2.26 7.97
N VAL A 19 1.23 -3.23 7.68
CA VAL A 19 -0.23 -3.05 7.80
C VAL A 19 -0.64 -2.83 9.26
N SER A 20 -0.07 -3.59 10.20
CA SER A 20 -0.37 -3.41 11.63
C SER A 20 0.01 -2.01 12.12
N ASP A 21 1.20 -1.54 11.76
CA ASP A 21 1.70 -0.21 12.13
C ASP A 21 0.83 0.91 11.52
N PHE A 22 0.42 0.74 10.26
CA PHE A 22 -0.53 1.64 9.62
C PHE A 22 -1.87 1.69 10.36
N GLU A 23 -2.46 0.55 10.70
CA GLU A 23 -3.75 0.49 11.40
C GLU A 23 -3.66 1.02 12.84
N GLU A 24 -2.53 0.81 13.52
CA GLU A 24 -2.23 1.47 14.79
C GLU A 24 -2.17 3.00 14.65
N ASN A 25 -1.59 3.53 13.56
CA ASN A 25 -1.66 4.97 13.30
C ASN A 25 -3.08 5.43 12.99
N LEU A 26 -3.81 4.66 12.18
CA LEU A 26 -5.19 4.93 11.76
C LEU A 26 -6.13 5.10 12.97
N THR A 27 -6.00 4.25 13.97
CA THR A 27 -6.78 4.34 15.21
C THR A 27 -6.42 5.56 16.07
N LYS A 28 -5.19 6.07 15.98
CA LYS A 28 -4.79 7.31 16.66
C LYS A 28 -5.40 8.54 15.99
N ILE A 29 -5.40 8.59 14.66
CA ILE A 29 -5.92 9.73 13.90
C ILE A 29 -7.45 9.72 13.77
N TYR A 30 -8.07 8.54 13.82
CA TYR A 30 -9.53 8.36 13.73
C TYR A 30 -10.08 7.45 14.85
N PRO A 31 -9.98 7.82 16.14
CA PRO A 31 -10.27 6.93 17.27
C PRO A 31 -11.73 6.45 17.37
N ASN A 32 -12.65 7.16 16.72
CA ASN A 32 -14.08 6.85 16.75
C ASN A 32 -14.59 6.14 15.48
N LEU A 33 -13.69 5.79 14.55
CA LEU A 33 -14.03 5.10 13.33
C LEU A 33 -13.64 3.62 13.40
N THR A 34 -14.42 2.78 12.73
CA THR A 34 -14.01 1.39 12.46
C THR A 34 -12.84 1.40 11.48
N THR A 35 -12.04 0.33 11.42
CA THR A 35 -10.94 0.19 10.45
C THR A 35 -11.40 0.49 9.02
N GLU A 36 -12.52 -0.09 8.59
CA GLU A 36 -13.16 0.17 7.29
C GLU A 36 -13.36 1.67 7.01
N LYS A 37 -13.98 2.37 7.96
CA LYS A 37 -14.25 3.81 7.84
C LYS A 37 -12.97 4.63 7.94
N GLY A 38 -12.02 4.18 8.75
CA GLY A 38 -10.70 4.79 8.91
C GLY A 38 -9.94 4.83 7.59
N TYR A 39 -9.83 3.71 6.86
CA TYR A 39 -9.14 3.67 5.56
C TYR A 39 -9.82 4.60 4.54
N ARG A 40 -11.15 4.61 4.49
CA ARG A 40 -11.90 5.52 3.60
C ARG A 40 -11.66 6.99 3.95
N GLN A 41 -11.69 7.32 5.24
CA GLN A 41 -11.41 8.69 5.71
C GLN A 41 -9.97 9.09 5.43
N TYR A 42 -9.01 8.20 5.67
CA TYR A 42 -7.60 8.39 5.35
C TYR A 42 -7.41 8.74 3.87
N LEU A 43 -7.97 7.92 2.97
CA LEU A 43 -7.87 8.15 1.53
C LEU A 43 -8.51 9.48 1.11
N THR A 44 -9.70 9.78 1.65
CA THR A 44 -10.41 11.04 1.37
C THR A 44 -9.61 12.25 1.83
N ASP A 45 -9.08 12.21 3.05
CA ASP A 45 -8.31 13.32 3.60
C ASP A 45 -6.96 13.47 2.88
N LEU A 46 -6.35 12.37 2.41
CA LEU A 46 -5.05 12.40 1.72
C LEU A 46 -5.07 13.26 0.46
N ILE A 47 -6.21 13.34 -0.22
CA ILE A 47 -6.39 14.10 -1.47
C ILE A 47 -7.25 15.35 -1.30
N SER A 48 -7.60 15.69 -0.06
CA SER A 48 -8.42 16.86 0.24
C SER A 48 -7.57 18.12 0.32
N ASP A 49 -7.97 19.17 -0.39
CA ASP A 49 -7.37 20.52 -0.29
C ASP A 49 -7.47 21.11 1.13
N SER A 50 -8.38 20.60 1.96
CA SER A 50 -8.55 21.05 3.35
C SER A 50 -7.55 20.42 4.33
N THR A 51 -6.79 19.42 3.89
CA THR A 51 -5.80 18.75 4.74
C THR A 51 -4.53 19.58 4.85
N THR A 52 -4.31 20.17 6.03
CA THR A 52 -3.16 21.04 6.30
C THR A 52 -2.01 20.34 7.02
N ASP A 53 -2.28 19.21 7.69
CA ASP A 53 -1.28 18.41 8.40
C ASP A 53 -1.18 17.00 7.77
N LEU A 54 -0.32 16.88 6.77
CA LEU A 54 0.04 15.58 6.19
C LEU A 54 0.91 14.75 7.13
N GLY A 55 1.55 15.36 8.13
CA GLY A 55 2.42 14.69 9.08
C GLY A 55 1.68 13.68 9.96
N ARG A 56 0.39 13.94 10.26
CA ARG A 56 -0.47 13.00 11.02
C ARG A 56 -0.64 11.64 10.34
N PHE A 57 -0.46 11.57 9.02
CA PHE A 57 -0.59 10.33 8.25
C PHE A 57 0.67 9.48 8.26
N LYS A 58 1.79 10.01 8.75
CA LYS A 58 3.04 9.28 8.81
C LYS A 58 2.89 8.03 9.67
N PHE A 59 3.13 6.88 9.05
CA PHE A 59 3.28 5.59 9.70
C PHE A 59 4.69 5.06 9.37
N GLN A 60 4.99 3.83 9.76
CA GLN A 60 6.32 3.23 9.84
C GLN A 60 7.11 3.74 11.05
N SER A 61 6.75 3.24 12.24
CA SER A 61 7.64 3.35 13.40
C SER A 61 9.06 2.85 13.06
N ASP A 62 10.08 3.28 13.82
CA ASP A 62 11.48 2.90 13.56
C ASP A 62 11.66 1.39 13.41
N LYS A 63 10.94 0.60 14.22
CA LYS A 63 10.92 -0.86 14.15
C LYS A 63 10.37 -1.34 12.81
N THR A 64 9.20 -0.84 12.41
CA THR A 64 8.52 -1.22 11.17
C THR A 64 9.33 -0.81 9.95
N ASN A 65 9.88 0.41 9.93
CA ASN A 65 10.74 0.90 8.85
C ASN A 65 12.01 0.05 8.72
N THR A 66 12.68 -0.25 9.83
CA THR A 66 13.87 -1.11 9.86
C THR A 66 13.56 -2.49 9.27
N GLU A 67 12.45 -3.09 9.66
CA GLU A 67 12.02 -4.40 9.16
C GLU A 67 11.61 -4.36 7.68
N PHE A 68 10.96 -3.28 7.23
CA PHE A 68 10.59 -3.08 5.84
C PHE A 68 11.80 -3.09 4.89
N HIS A 69 12.92 -2.51 5.32
CA HIS A 69 14.17 -2.52 4.58
C HIS A 69 14.96 -3.83 4.76
N ASN A 70 15.13 -4.31 5.99
CA ASN A 70 15.94 -5.50 6.29
C ASN A 70 15.33 -6.81 5.78
N SER A 71 14.01 -6.87 5.59
CA SER A 71 13.34 -8.00 4.94
C SER A 71 13.60 -8.04 3.43
N GLY A 72 14.10 -6.96 2.84
CA GLY A 72 14.19 -6.77 1.39
C GLY A 72 12.86 -6.45 0.73
N LEU A 73 11.74 -6.36 1.47
CA LEU A 73 10.42 -6.07 0.89
C LEU A 73 10.43 -4.72 0.15
N TRP A 74 11.09 -3.70 0.68
CA TRP A 74 11.22 -2.41 0.01
C TRP A 74 11.80 -2.56 -1.41
N ASN A 75 12.85 -3.38 -1.58
CA ASN A 75 13.48 -3.63 -2.89
C ASN A 75 12.59 -4.46 -3.84
N GLU A 76 11.67 -5.26 -3.30
CA GLU A 76 10.70 -6.00 -4.12
C GLU A 76 9.58 -5.10 -4.68
N ILE A 77 9.39 -3.91 -4.11
CA ILE A 77 8.34 -2.96 -4.50
C ILE A 77 8.92 -1.77 -5.24
N TYR A 78 10.09 -1.28 -4.81
CA TYR A 78 10.70 -0.06 -5.28
C TYR A 78 12.11 -0.30 -5.83
N THR A 79 12.48 0.54 -6.80
CA THR A 79 13.86 0.72 -7.22
C THR A 79 14.20 2.21 -7.12
N LYS A 80 15.48 2.52 -6.96
CA LYS A 80 15.97 3.89 -6.99
C LYS A 80 16.98 4.03 -8.11
N ASP A 81 16.68 4.94 -9.03
CA ASP A 81 17.59 5.31 -10.09
C ASP A 81 18.13 6.73 -9.84
N SER A 82 19.40 6.94 -10.18
CA SER A 82 20.09 8.22 -9.96
C SER A 82 19.55 9.38 -10.81
N VAL A 83 18.84 9.08 -11.90
CA VAL A 83 18.30 10.05 -12.85
C VAL A 83 16.80 10.25 -12.64
N SER A 84 16.02 9.16 -12.51
CA SER A 84 14.56 9.22 -12.38
C SER A 84 14.03 9.18 -10.94
N GLY A 85 14.91 9.08 -9.93
CA GLY A 85 14.51 9.02 -8.53
C GLY A 85 13.87 7.68 -8.16
N LEU A 86 12.87 7.71 -7.27
CA LEU A 86 12.16 6.52 -6.83
C LEU A 86 11.22 6.02 -7.93
N GLN A 87 11.22 4.71 -8.18
CA GLN A 87 10.44 4.04 -9.22
C GLN A 87 9.84 2.74 -8.69
N ILE A 88 8.80 2.22 -9.36
CA ILE A 88 8.25 0.90 -9.05
C ILE A 88 9.17 -0.20 -9.58
N ASN A 89 9.42 -1.23 -8.77
CA ASN A 89 10.06 -2.46 -9.25
C ASN A 89 9.04 -3.36 -9.96
N GLY A 90 8.84 -3.11 -11.25
CA GLY A 90 7.92 -3.91 -12.09
C GLY A 90 8.27 -5.40 -12.17
N THR A 91 9.54 -5.75 -11.97
CA THR A 91 10.03 -7.13 -12.00
C THR A 91 10.15 -7.78 -10.61
N GLY A 92 9.93 -7.01 -9.55
CA GLY A 92 10.06 -7.48 -8.17
C GLY A 92 8.98 -8.49 -7.80
N LYS A 93 9.26 -9.30 -6.78
CA LYS A 93 8.36 -10.38 -6.34
C LYS A 93 6.99 -9.88 -5.91
N TYR A 94 6.87 -8.62 -5.49
CA TYR A 94 5.56 -8.05 -5.16
C TYR A 94 4.64 -7.97 -6.39
N MET A 95 5.13 -7.45 -7.52
CA MET A 95 4.35 -7.38 -8.75
C MET A 95 4.04 -8.78 -9.30
N GLN A 96 4.98 -9.72 -9.18
CA GLN A 96 4.77 -11.13 -9.54
C GLN A 96 3.71 -11.79 -8.64
N ALA A 97 3.78 -11.57 -7.33
CA ALA A 97 2.83 -12.11 -6.37
C ALA A 97 1.42 -11.54 -6.62
N LEU A 98 1.32 -10.23 -6.84
CA LEU A 98 0.06 -9.56 -7.16
C LEU A 98 -0.55 -10.09 -8.47
N TYR A 99 0.28 -10.38 -9.48
CA TYR A 99 -0.18 -11.00 -10.73
C TYR A 99 -0.90 -12.34 -10.49
N THR A 100 -0.43 -13.16 -9.54
CA THR A 100 -1.05 -14.48 -9.27
C THR A 100 -2.47 -14.40 -8.71
N VAL A 101 -2.85 -13.26 -8.14
CA VAL A 101 -4.17 -13.02 -7.56
C VAL A 101 -4.96 -11.93 -8.30
N LYS A 102 -4.41 -11.35 -9.38
CA LYS A 102 -5.03 -10.17 -10.02
C LYS A 102 -6.46 -10.38 -10.48
N ASP A 103 -6.82 -11.60 -10.92
CA ASP A 103 -8.16 -11.89 -11.45
C ASP A 103 -9.15 -12.33 -10.35
N SER A 104 -8.74 -12.38 -9.07
CA SER A 104 -9.65 -12.74 -7.98
C SER A 104 -10.58 -11.61 -7.56
N ASP A 105 -10.20 -10.36 -7.84
CA ASP A 105 -10.96 -9.17 -7.44
C ASP A 105 -10.71 -8.00 -8.42
N SER A 106 -11.74 -7.17 -8.64
CA SER A 106 -11.70 -6.08 -9.61
C SER A 106 -10.74 -4.93 -9.23
N LEU A 107 -10.58 -4.64 -7.94
CA LEU A 107 -9.62 -3.67 -7.42
C LEU A 107 -8.20 -4.18 -7.59
N ILE A 108 -7.94 -5.44 -7.21
CA ILE A 108 -6.62 -6.06 -7.38
C ILE A 108 -6.21 -6.04 -8.86
N LYS A 109 -7.12 -6.44 -9.76
CA LYS A 109 -6.89 -6.40 -11.20
C LYS A 109 -6.52 -5.00 -11.68
N LYS A 110 -7.37 -4.02 -11.36
CA LYS A 110 -7.21 -2.66 -11.86
C LYS A 110 -5.94 -2.02 -11.33
N TYR A 111 -5.63 -2.25 -10.06
CA TYR A 111 -4.42 -1.74 -9.42
C TYR A 111 -3.17 -2.32 -10.07
N TRP A 112 -3.12 -3.64 -10.30
CA TRP A 112 -2.00 -4.29 -10.98
C TRP A 112 -1.79 -3.73 -12.40
N GLU A 113 -2.86 -3.65 -13.20
CA GLU A 113 -2.81 -3.12 -14.58
C GLU A 113 -2.29 -1.67 -14.63
N LYS A 114 -2.73 -0.82 -13.70
CA LYS A 114 -2.30 0.58 -13.64
C LYS A 114 -0.86 0.73 -13.17
N ARG A 115 -0.46 -0.05 -12.17
CA ARG A 115 0.90 -0.01 -11.63
C ARG A 115 1.91 -0.57 -12.63
N GLU A 116 1.55 -1.61 -13.39
CA GLU A 116 2.37 -2.13 -14.50
C GLU A 116 2.53 -1.11 -15.62
N ALA A 117 1.42 -0.48 -16.06
CA ALA A 117 1.45 0.42 -17.22
C ALA A 117 2.06 1.80 -16.92
N ALA A 118 1.83 2.35 -15.73
CA ALA A 118 2.19 3.73 -15.39
C ALA A 118 3.27 3.86 -14.31
N GLY A 119 3.58 2.79 -13.58
CA GLY A 119 4.47 2.87 -12.42
C GLY A 119 3.88 3.73 -11.30
N MET A 120 4.61 4.76 -10.88
CA MET A 120 4.14 5.71 -9.85
C MET A 120 3.12 6.68 -10.44
N MET A 121 2.02 6.91 -9.73
CA MET A 121 0.95 7.82 -10.14
C MET A 121 0.72 8.88 -9.07
N GLN A 122 0.08 9.98 -9.46
CA GLN A 122 -0.35 11.01 -8.51
C GLN A 122 -1.36 10.42 -7.52
N ASN A 123 -1.23 10.79 -6.24
CA ASN A 123 -2.09 10.30 -5.15
C ASN A 123 -3.58 10.44 -5.49
N GLU A 124 -4.00 11.57 -6.07
CA GLU A 124 -5.38 11.79 -6.47
C GLU A 124 -5.91 10.73 -7.44
N LEU A 125 -5.13 10.36 -8.46
CA LEU A 125 -5.52 9.34 -9.42
C LEU A 125 -5.62 7.96 -8.77
N VAL A 126 -4.70 7.63 -7.87
CA VAL A 126 -4.70 6.34 -7.19
C VAL A 126 -5.85 6.23 -6.21
N VAL A 127 -6.04 7.24 -5.36
CA VAL A 127 -7.14 7.29 -4.39
C VAL A 127 -8.49 7.23 -5.08
N ASN A 128 -8.73 8.08 -6.09
CA ASN A 128 -9.99 8.08 -6.82
C ASN A 128 -10.22 6.73 -7.51
N GLY A 129 -9.17 6.12 -8.07
CA GLY A 129 -9.22 4.78 -8.65
C GLY A 129 -9.64 3.72 -7.63
N ILE A 130 -8.99 3.68 -6.47
CA ILE A 130 -9.28 2.74 -5.38
C ILE A 130 -10.74 2.93 -4.91
N LEU A 131 -11.12 4.15 -4.53
CA LEU A 131 -12.45 4.43 -3.98
C LEU A 131 -13.59 4.15 -4.98
N SER A 132 -13.34 4.36 -6.29
CA SER A 132 -14.34 4.09 -7.35
C SER A 132 -14.72 2.62 -7.48
N LEU A 133 -13.88 1.70 -6.99
CA LEU A 133 -14.11 0.25 -7.02
C LEU A 133 -14.72 -0.29 -5.72
N ASN A 134 -15.16 0.61 -4.82
CA ASN A 134 -15.80 0.27 -3.56
C ASN A 134 -15.03 -0.79 -2.73
N PRO A 135 -13.81 -0.46 -2.26
CA PRO A 135 -12.95 -1.40 -1.56
C PRO A 135 -13.57 -1.86 -0.24
N ASP A 136 -13.53 -3.15 0.07
CA ASP A 136 -13.67 -3.66 1.44
C ASP A 136 -12.31 -3.64 2.16
N PHE A 137 -12.08 -2.76 3.12
CA PHE A 137 -10.85 -2.70 3.90
C PHE A 137 -10.79 -3.68 5.07
N ASN A 138 -11.79 -4.54 5.23
CA ASN A 138 -11.64 -5.76 6.01
C ASN A 138 -10.91 -6.85 5.20
N ASP A 139 -10.96 -6.79 3.86
CA ASP A 139 -10.28 -7.72 2.96
C ASP A 139 -8.75 -7.65 3.08
N TYR A 140 -8.12 -8.82 2.99
CA TYR A 140 -6.68 -9.00 3.14
C TYR A 140 -5.88 -8.21 2.09
N PHE A 141 -6.30 -8.20 0.83
CA PHE A 141 -5.55 -7.56 -0.25
C PHE A 141 -5.84 -6.07 -0.32
N HIS A 142 -7.10 -5.66 -0.20
CA HIS A 142 -7.48 -4.25 -0.34
C HIS A 142 -6.72 -3.33 0.61
N LYS A 143 -6.59 -3.71 1.87
CA LYS A 143 -5.81 -2.95 2.85
C LYS A 143 -4.32 -2.88 2.48
N ARG A 144 -3.75 -4.00 2.01
CA ARG A 144 -2.33 -4.09 1.62
C ARG A 144 -2.00 -3.21 0.42
N LEU A 145 -2.93 -3.08 -0.54
CA LEU A 145 -2.75 -2.17 -1.68
C LEU A 145 -2.59 -0.72 -1.21
N VAL A 146 -3.48 -0.26 -0.32
CA VAL A 146 -3.41 1.11 0.23
C VAL A 146 -2.12 1.32 1.02
N VAL A 147 -1.82 0.42 1.96
CA VAL A 147 -0.64 0.55 2.82
C VAL A 147 0.64 0.59 1.99
N LEU A 148 0.75 -0.25 0.97
CA LEU A 148 1.95 -0.27 0.12
C LEU A 148 2.06 0.90 -0.84
N GLU A 149 0.95 1.47 -1.30
CA GLU A 149 0.98 2.64 -2.17
C GLU A 149 1.64 3.84 -1.49
N PHE A 150 1.43 3.98 -0.18
CA PHE A 150 1.84 5.17 0.58
C PHE A 150 2.98 4.88 1.59
N SER A 151 3.77 3.84 1.34
CA SER A 151 4.86 3.40 2.23
C SER A 151 6.28 3.81 1.79
N TYR A 152 6.41 4.69 0.81
CA TYR A 152 7.70 5.05 0.21
C TYR A 152 8.51 6.10 1.00
#